data_AF-A0A2A6LJ87-F1
#
_entry.id   AF-A0A2A6LJ87-F1
#
_cell.length_a   1.000
_cell.length_b   1.000
_cell.length_c   1.000
_cell.angle_alpha   90.00
_cell.angle_beta   90.00
_cell.angle_gamma   90.00
#
_symmetry.space_group_name_H-M   'P 1'
#
loop_
_entity.id
_entity.type
_entity.pdbx_description
1 polymer ?
#
loop_
_entity_poly.entity_id
_entity_poly.type
_entity_poly.pdbx_seq_one_letter_code
_entity_poly.pdbx_strand_id
1 'polypeptide(L)'
;MDKGVAAVCRQFPARIKTIDDLSARSEDFREICRDFADAQSALKKWTVSTDPKRNERVAEYQELIAELSKEIEGALDQVLRPPSVR
;
A
#
# COMPACT_ATOMS: atom_id res chain seq x y z
N MET A 1 3.18 -12.53 -9.37
CA MET A 1 3.17 -11.24 -8.65
C MET A 1 2.43 -11.44 -7.35
N ASP A 2 3.00 -11.02 -6.23
CA ASP A 2 2.36 -11.08 -4.91
C ASP A 2 1.05 -10.26 -4.90
N LYS A 3 0.04 -10.69 -4.12
CA LYS A 3 -1.28 -10.04 -4.10
C LYS A 3 -1.22 -8.60 -3.57
N GLY A 4 -0.32 -8.32 -2.64
CA GLY A 4 -0.03 -7.00 -2.13
C GLY A 4 0.51 -6.10 -3.23
N VAL A 5 1.58 -6.56 -3.90
CA VAL A 5 2.21 -5.82 -5.00
C VAL A 5 1.22 -5.53 -6.13
N ALA A 6 0.35 -6.49 -6.48
CA ALA A 6 -0.71 -6.28 -7.46
C ALA A 6 -1.74 -5.23 -7.03
N ALA A 7 -2.06 -5.12 -5.73
CA ALA A 7 -2.95 -4.08 -5.21
C ALA A 7 -2.31 -2.70 -5.33
N VAL A 8 -1.02 -2.58 -4.98
CA VAL A 8 -0.26 -1.34 -5.10
C VAL A 8 -0.12 -0.91 -6.56
N CYS A 9 0.14 -1.84 -7.49
CA CYS A 9 0.18 -1.51 -8.92
C CYS A 9 -1.15 -0.96 -9.48
N ARG A 10 -2.29 -1.40 -8.94
CA ARG A 10 -3.61 -0.83 -9.31
C ARG A 10 -3.78 0.59 -8.78
N GLN A 11 -3.23 0.88 -7.59
CA GLN A 11 -3.28 2.21 -6.98
C GLN A 11 -2.32 3.19 -7.67
N PHE A 12 -1.14 2.73 -8.10
CA PHE A 12 -0.08 3.55 -8.67
C PHE A 12 0.33 3.08 -10.08
N PRO A 13 -0.57 3.14 -11.07
CA PRO A 13 -0.33 2.57 -12.39
C PRO A 13 0.84 3.23 -13.14
N ALA A 14 1.14 4.51 -12.84
CA ALA A 14 2.29 5.22 -13.43
C ALA A 14 3.65 4.73 -12.92
N ARG A 15 3.68 3.93 -11.84
CA ARG A 15 4.91 3.52 -11.14
C ARG A 15 5.12 2.00 -11.13
N ILE A 16 4.39 1.24 -11.95
CA ILE A 16 4.43 -0.24 -11.98
C ILE A 16 5.85 -0.78 -12.09
N LYS A 17 6.67 -0.26 -13.01
CA LYS A 17 8.06 -0.72 -13.17
C LYS A 17 8.88 -0.52 -11.88
N THR A 18 8.76 0.63 -11.23
CA THR A 18 9.45 0.92 -9.97
C THR A 18 8.96 0.00 -8.84
N ILE A 19 7.67 -0.30 -8.80
CA ILE A 19 7.06 -1.21 -7.82
C ILE A 19 7.58 -2.64 -8.04
N ASP A 20 7.64 -3.11 -9.28
CA ASP A 20 8.19 -4.43 -9.62
C ASP A 20 9.67 -4.53 -9.21
N ASP A 21 10.48 -3.55 -9.61
CA ASP A 21 11.92 -3.51 -9.29
C ASP A 21 12.17 -3.44 -7.77
N LEU A 22 11.40 -2.62 -7.04
CA LEU A 22 11.56 -2.47 -5.60
C LEU A 22 11.08 -3.70 -4.84
N SER A 23 9.94 -4.28 -5.23
CA SER A 23 9.39 -5.50 -4.61
C SER A 23 10.25 -6.74 -4.85
N ALA A 24 11.03 -6.77 -5.93
CA ALA A 24 11.99 -7.84 -6.19
C ALA A 24 13.16 -7.85 -5.18
N ARG A 25 13.53 -6.69 -4.63
CA ARG A 25 14.75 -6.51 -3.82
C ARG A 25 14.54 -6.05 -2.38
N SER A 26 13.34 -5.62 -2.00
CA SER A 26 13.03 -5.13 -0.66
C SER A 26 11.88 -5.93 -0.05
N GLU A 27 12.18 -6.68 1.00
CA GLU A 27 11.17 -7.41 1.76
C GLU A 27 10.25 -6.45 2.53
N ASP A 28 10.81 -5.42 3.16
CA ASP A 28 10.06 -4.37 3.86
C ASP A 28 9.02 -3.72 2.94
N PHE A 29 9.39 -3.42 1.68
CA PHE A 29 8.44 -2.86 0.72
C PHE A 29 7.32 -3.86 0.37
N ARG A 30 7.63 -5.15 0.27
CA ARG A 30 6.59 -6.19 0.07
C ARG A 30 5.67 -6.30 1.27
N GLU A 31 6.17 -6.12 2.48
CA GLU A 31 5.37 -6.12 3.70
C GLU A 31 4.36 -4.97 3.69
N ILE A 32 4.82 -3.75 3.42
CA ILE A 32 3.93 -2.58 3.27
C ILE A 32 2.87 -2.81 2.18
N CYS A 33 3.26 -3.44 1.05
CA CYS A 33 2.30 -3.80 -0.01
C CYS A 33 1.22 -4.79 0.45
N ARG A 34 1.59 -5.76 1.30
CA ARG A 34 0.64 -6.74 1.88
C ARG A 34 -0.31 -6.06 2.84
N ASP A 35 0.21 -5.23 3.75
CA ASP A 35 -0.61 -4.49 4.72
C ASP A 35 -1.61 -3.57 4.03
N PHE A 36 -1.18 -2.91 2.95
CA PHE A 36 -2.05 -2.08 2.12
C PHE A 36 -3.20 -2.89 1.51
N ALA A 37 -2.91 -4.06 0.93
CA ALA A 37 -3.92 -4.92 0.34
C ALA A 37 -4.88 -5.52 1.39
N ASP A 38 -4.37 -5.87 2.56
CA ASP A 38 -5.17 -6.39 3.66
C ASP A 38 -6.09 -5.30 4.24
N ALA A 39 -5.59 -4.08 4.41
CA ALA A 39 -6.38 -2.92 4.82
C ALA A 39 -7.48 -2.60 3.81
N GLN A 40 -7.19 -2.60 2.50
CA GLN A 40 -8.20 -2.44 1.44
C GLN A 40 -9.27 -3.54 1.49
N SER A 41 -8.85 -4.78 1.74
CA SER A 41 -9.76 -5.93 1.83
C SER A 41 -10.65 -5.84 3.08
N ALA A 42 -10.09 -5.41 4.21
CA ALA A 42 -10.83 -5.17 5.45
C ALA A 42 -11.83 -4.02 5.28
N LEU A 43 -11.42 -2.89 4.68
CA LEU A 43 -12.30 -1.77 4.39
C LEU A 43 -13.52 -2.23 3.59
N LYS A 44 -13.32 -2.98 2.49
CA LYS A 44 -14.44 -3.51 1.68
C LYS A 44 -15.40 -4.36 2.49
N LYS A 45 -14.89 -5.21 3.39
CA LYS A 45 -15.71 -6.05 4.27
C LYS A 45 -16.52 -5.18 5.25
N TRP A 46 -15.89 -4.20 5.87
CA TRP A 46 -16.56 -3.30 6.82
C TRP A 46 -17.59 -2.39 6.15
N THR A 47 -17.33 -1.92 4.92
CA THR A 47 -18.27 -1.08 4.17
C THR A 47 -19.62 -1.75 3.93
N VAL A 48 -19.70 -3.08 3.87
CA VAL A 48 -20.97 -3.82 3.70
C VAL A 48 -21.46 -4.50 4.99
N SER A 49 -20.77 -4.29 6.11
CA SER A 49 -21.12 -4.90 7.39
C SER A 49 -22.40 -4.29 7.98
N THR A 50 -23.14 -5.08 8.76
CA THR A 50 -24.27 -4.60 9.58
C THR A 50 -23.86 -4.33 11.02
N ASP A 51 -22.58 -4.50 11.35
CA ASP A 51 -22.05 -4.30 12.70
C ASP A 51 -22.18 -2.82 13.14
N PRO A 52 -22.59 -2.53 14.38
CA PRO A 52 -22.69 -1.17 14.89
C PRO A 52 -21.39 -0.35 14.81
N LYS A 53 -20.23 -1.02 14.86
CA LYS A 53 -18.90 -0.39 14.74
C LYS A 53 -18.46 -0.17 13.30
N ARG A 54 -19.30 -0.48 12.30
CA ARG A 54 -18.98 -0.30 10.88
C ARG A 54 -18.35 1.06 10.58
N ASN A 55 -18.99 2.14 11.03
CA ASN A 55 -18.53 3.49 10.68
C ASN A 55 -17.16 3.80 11.29
N GLU A 56 -16.94 3.39 12.54
CA GLU A 56 -15.65 3.51 13.23
C GLU A 56 -14.57 2.72 12.50
N ARG A 57 -14.82 1.44 12.19
CA ARG A 57 -13.85 0.58 11.49
C ARG A 57 -13.56 1.07 10.07
N VAL A 58 -14.58 1.55 9.36
CA VAL A 58 -14.39 2.16 8.02
C VAL A 58 -13.46 3.36 8.12
N ALA A 59 -13.67 4.27 9.08
CA ALA A 59 -12.81 5.43 9.27
C ALA A 59 -11.36 5.02 9.60
N GLU A 60 -11.16 4.09 10.55
CA GLU A 60 -9.84 3.57 10.90
C GLU A 60 -9.10 2.96 9.69
N TYR A 61 -9.77 2.13 8.89
CA TYR A 61 -9.13 1.53 7.71
C TYR A 61 -8.87 2.54 6.60
N GLN A 62 -9.70 3.59 6.46
CA GLN A 62 -9.42 4.68 5.52
C GLN A 62 -8.17 5.46 5.91
N GLU A 63 -8.01 5.77 7.20
CA GLU A 63 -6.81 6.43 7.73
C GLU A 63 -5.57 5.54 7.54
N LEU A 64 -5.67 4.25 7.89
CA LEU A 64 -4.57 3.30 7.69
C LEU A 64 -4.15 3.19 6.22
N ILE A 65 -5.11 3.11 5.28
CA ILE A 65 -4.83 3.09 3.84
C ILE A 65 -4.14 4.38 3.40
N ALA A 66 -4.53 5.54 3.94
CA ALA A 66 -3.91 6.81 3.62
C ALA A 66 -2.45 6.86 4.10
N GLU A 67 -2.15 6.40 5.31
CA GLU A 67 -0.78 6.34 5.83
C GLU A 67 0.08 5.35 5.05
N LEU A 68 -0.42 4.13 4.80
CA LEU A 68 0.30 3.14 3.98
C LEU A 68 0.54 3.65 2.55
N SER A 69 -0.40 4.40 1.98
CA SER A 69 -0.20 5.04 0.67
C SER A 69 0.98 6.01 0.68
N LYS A 70 1.11 6.83 1.73
CA LYS A 70 2.23 7.77 1.88
C LYS A 70 3.56 7.05 2.06
N GLU A 71 3.58 5.95 2.83
CA GLU A 71 4.79 5.14 3.00
C GLU A 71 5.24 4.51 1.68
N ILE A 72 4.29 3.98 0.89
CA ILE A 72 4.56 3.46 -0.45
C ILE A 72 5.09 4.56 -1.37
N GLU A 73 4.45 5.73 -1.41
CA GLU A 73 4.91 6.87 -2.21
C GLU A 73 6.33 7.28 -1.82
N GLY A 74 6.62 7.39 -0.52
CA GLY A 74 7.93 7.71 0.00
C GLY A 74 9.00 6.67 -0.35
N ALA A 75 8.66 5.37 -0.28
CA ALA A 75 9.55 4.30 -0.70
C ALA A 75 9.85 4.36 -2.21
N LEU A 76 8.84 4.64 -3.03
CA LEU A 76 8.99 4.78 -4.49
C LEU A 76 9.80 6.03 -4.88
N ASP A 77 9.61 7.15 -4.17
CA ASP A 77 10.37 8.38 -4.39
C ASP A 77 11.85 8.23 -4.04
N GLN A 78 12.17 7.44 -3.01
CA GLN A 78 13.56 7.14 -2.64
C GLN A 78 14.30 6.37 -3.74
N VAL A 79 13.62 5.52 -4.52
CA VAL A 79 14.23 4.83 -5.66
C VAL A 79 14.62 5.79 -6.78
N LEU A 80 13.88 6.89 -6.95
CA LEU A 80 14.13 7.89 -7.99
C LEU A 80 15.22 8.89 -7.60
N ARG A 81 15.64 8.93 -6.32
CA ARG A 81 16.76 9.76 -5.88
C ARG A 81 18.07 9.04 -6.20
N PRO A 82 18.96 9.60 -7.05
CA PRO A 82 20.29 9.04 -7.21
C PRO A 82 21.00 9.07 -5.85
N PRO A 83 21.83 8.06 -5.51
CA PRO A 83 22.63 8.10 -4.30
C PRO A 83 23.48 9.36 -4.36
N SER A 84 23.32 10.26 -3.37
CA SER A 84 24.21 11.40 -3.22
C SER A 84 25.62 10.86 -3.02
N VAL A 85 26.46 10.98 -4.05
CA VAL A 85 27.90 10.79 -3.93
C VAL A 85 28.40 11.75 -2.85
N ARG A 86 28.98 11.18 -1.79
CA ARG A 86 29.61 11.90 -0.69
C ARG A 86 30.83 12.68 -1.15
#